data_AF-A0A6I1JAA4-F1
#
_entry.id   AF-A0A6I1JAA4-F1
#
_cell.length_a   1.000
_cell.length_b   1.000
_cell.length_c   1.000
_cell.angle_alpha   90.00
_cell.angle_beta   90.00
_cell.angle_gamma   90.00
#
_symmetry.space_group_name_H-M   'P 1'
#
loop_
_entity.id
_entity.type
_entity.pdbx_description
1 polymer ?
#
loop_
_entity_poly.entity_id
_entity_poly.type
_entity_poly.pdbx_seq_one_letter_code
_entity_poly.pdbx_strand_id
1 'polypeptide(L)'
;TLATVQPLATNFTAARAAINAMQPAGNTNITIGLQMGLAVMSSGLPFQQTGTAPDVLRYMILLTDGDNTQNRWTSSTTAINARTTLGCNAVKAAGITLFTVRVIEGNETLLRNCATSPSMYFNVTSSGGIGDAFKAITSMIKRMRLSA
;
A
#
# COMPACT_ATOMS: atom_id res chain seq x y z
N THR A 1 15.82 -13.52 8.31
CA THR A 1 14.57 -14.07 7.76
C THR A 1 13.69 -12.91 7.34
N LEU A 2 12.85 -13.05 6.31
CA LEU A 2 11.96 -11.98 5.88
C LEU A 2 10.91 -11.68 6.98
N ALA A 3 10.52 -10.41 7.12
CA ALA A 3 9.51 -10.01 8.09
C ALA A 3 8.14 -10.61 7.75
N THR A 4 7.43 -11.11 8.77
CA THR A 4 6.09 -11.68 8.60
C THR A 4 5.03 -10.57 8.51
N VAL A 5 4.07 -10.74 7.61
CA VAL A 5 2.89 -9.87 7.50
C VAL A 5 2.18 -9.78 8.85
N GLN A 6 1.82 -8.57 9.26
CA GLN A 6 1.08 -8.32 10.49
C GLN A 6 -0.41 -8.11 10.17
N PRO A 7 -1.33 -8.75 10.91
CA PRO A 7 -2.75 -8.40 10.85
C PRO A 7 -3.01 -6.96 11.33
N LEU A 8 -4.21 -6.42 11.06
CA LEU A 8 -4.61 -5.14 11.64
C LEU A 8 -4.60 -5.21 13.16
N ALA A 9 -3.95 -4.26 13.82
CA ALA A 9 -3.83 -4.23 15.26
C ALA A 9 -3.56 -2.79 15.75
N THR A 10 -3.83 -2.55 17.04
CA THR A 10 -3.47 -1.31 17.73
C THR A 10 -2.11 -1.40 18.43
N ASN A 11 -1.39 -2.52 18.30
CA ASN A 11 -0.06 -2.70 18.87
C ASN A 11 1.01 -2.02 18.00
N PHE A 12 1.13 -0.70 18.16
CA PHE A 12 2.10 0.10 17.40
C PHE A 12 3.56 -0.27 17.70
N THR A 13 3.86 -0.84 18.86
CA THR A 13 5.21 -1.31 19.18
C THR A 13 5.59 -2.51 18.33
N ALA A 14 4.70 -3.50 18.21
CA ALA A 14 4.91 -4.63 17.31
C ALA A 14 5.00 -4.20 15.84
N ALA A 15 4.13 -3.27 15.41
CA ALA A 15 4.18 -2.74 14.05
C ALA A 15 5.53 -2.06 13.74
N ARG A 16 6.04 -1.22 14.66
CA ARG A 16 7.37 -0.60 14.51
C ARG A 16 8.49 -1.64 14.49
N ALA A 17 8.43 -2.64 15.36
CA ALA A 17 9.42 -3.72 15.38
C ALA A 17 9.45 -4.49 14.04
N ALA A 18 8.28 -4.81 13.48
CA ALA A 18 8.18 -5.48 12.18
C ALA A 18 8.74 -4.63 11.03
N ILE A 19 8.47 -3.31 11.03
CA ILE A 19 9.03 -2.37 10.04
C ILE A 19 10.56 -2.31 10.16
N ASN A 20 11.09 -2.17 11.37
CA ASN A 20 12.54 -2.10 11.61
C ASN A 20 13.27 -3.41 11.27
N ALA A 21 12.56 -4.53 11.27
CA ALA A 21 13.11 -5.83 10.91
C ALA A 21 13.13 -6.10 9.39
N MET A 22 12.54 -5.22 8.56
CA MET A 22 12.55 -5.40 7.11
C MET A 22 13.98 -5.33 6.56
N GLN A 23 14.31 -6.25 5.66
CA GLN A 23 15.59 -6.31 4.96
C GLN A 23 15.30 -6.35 3.46
N PRO A 24 15.99 -5.55 2.64
CA PRO A 24 15.82 -5.61 1.20
C PRO A 24 16.29 -6.97 0.68
N ALA A 25 15.51 -7.57 -0.22
CA ALA A 25 15.88 -8.85 -0.82
C ALA A 25 15.14 -9.07 -2.15
N GLY A 26 15.85 -9.64 -3.12
CA GLY A 26 15.26 -10.14 -4.35
C GLY A 26 14.73 -9.07 -5.29
N ASN A 27 13.57 -9.35 -5.88
CA ASN A 27 12.92 -8.56 -6.93
C ASN A 27 11.68 -7.84 -6.41
N THR A 28 11.22 -6.85 -7.17
CA THR A 28 10.05 -6.03 -6.82
C THR A 28 8.80 -6.60 -7.47
N ASN A 29 7.81 -6.93 -6.64
CA ASN A 29 6.46 -7.29 -7.05
C ASN A 29 5.45 -6.45 -6.27
N ILE A 30 5.07 -5.31 -6.82
CA ILE A 30 4.10 -4.40 -6.22
C ILE A 30 2.73 -5.08 -6.12
N THR A 31 2.38 -5.92 -7.10
CA THR A 31 1.09 -6.61 -7.14
C THR A 31 0.85 -7.48 -5.90
N ILE A 32 1.84 -8.25 -5.45
CA ILE A 32 1.64 -9.14 -4.29
C ILE A 32 1.47 -8.35 -2.99
N GLY A 33 2.15 -7.19 -2.87
CA GLY A 33 1.96 -6.29 -1.74
C GLY A 33 0.52 -5.76 -1.66
N LEU A 34 -0.04 -5.33 -2.80
CA LEU A 34 -1.45 -4.92 -2.89
C LEU A 34 -2.41 -6.04 -2.53
N GLN A 35 -2.19 -7.25 -3.08
CA GLN A 35 -3.04 -8.41 -2.81
C GLN A 35 -3.02 -8.80 -1.34
N MET A 36 -1.83 -8.80 -0.71
CA MET A 36 -1.70 -9.09 0.71
C MET A 36 -2.37 -8.01 1.56
N GLY A 37 -2.19 -6.73 1.22
CA GLY A 37 -2.88 -5.63 1.89
C GLY A 37 -4.40 -5.77 1.81
N LEU A 38 -4.93 -6.14 0.65
CA LEU A 38 -6.36 -6.41 0.47
C LEU A 38 -6.83 -7.61 1.30
N ALA A 39 -6.04 -8.68 1.36
CA ALA A 39 -6.35 -9.86 2.17
C ALA A 39 -6.37 -9.54 3.67
N VAL A 40 -5.40 -8.75 4.16
CA VAL A 40 -5.35 -8.26 5.55
C VAL A 40 -6.57 -7.39 5.89
N MET A 41 -7.11 -6.67 4.91
CA MET A 41 -8.34 -5.88 5.03
C MET A 41 -9.63 -6.66 4.78
N SER A 42 -9.55 -7.95 4.48
CA SER A 42 -10.75 -8.78 4.41
C SER A 42 -11.33 -9.01 5.82
N SER A 43 -12.60 -9.39 5.91
CA SER A 43 -13.26 -9.79 7.15
C SER A 43 -13.29 -11.32 7.34
N GLY A 44 -12.61 -12.07 6.47
CA GLY A 44 -12.60 -13.53 6.43
C GLY A 44 -11.31 -14.14 6.99
N LEU A 45 -11.33 -15.44 7.30
CA LEU A 45 -10.09 -16.12 7.67
C LEU A 45 -9.05 -16.03 6.53
N PRO A 46 -7.75 -15.85 6.83
CA PRO A 46 -7.13 -15.86 8.17
C PRO A 46 -7.06 -14.47 8.86
N PHE A 47 -7.51 -13.39 8.23
CA PHE A 47 -7.43 -12.02 8.78
C PHE A 47 -8.83 -11.49 9.13
N GLN A 48 -9.20 -11.53 10.41
CA GLN A 48 -10.53 -11.13 10.88
C GLN A 48 -10.54 -9.80 11.66
N GLN A 49 -9.44 -9.04 11.59
CA GLN A 49 -9.25 -7.85 12.40
C GLN A 49 -9.87 -6.58 11.79
N THR A 50 -10.46 -6.68 10.60
CA THR A 50 -11.10 -5.55 9.92
C THR A 50 -12.44 -5.21 10.55
N GLY A 51 -12.62 -3.95 10.96
CA GLY A 51 -13.91 -3.44 11.41
C GLY A 51 -14.95 -3.49 10.30
N THR A 52 -16.14 -4.02 10.60
CA THR A 52 -17.25 -4.17 9.64
C THR A 52 -18.32 -3.10 9.78
N ALA A 53 -18.22 -2.22 10.79
CA ALA A 53 -19.21 -1.18 11.02
C ALA A 53 -19.25 -0.18 9.83
N PRO A 54 -20.43 0.39 9.50
CA PRO A 54 -20.60 1.25 8.33
C PRO A 54 -19.75 2.53 8.37
N ASP A 55 -19.43 3.03 9.55
CA ASP A 55 -18.63 4.23 9.82
C ASP A 55 -17.10 3.97 9.80
N VAL A 56 -16.67 2.72 9.60
CA VAL A 56 -15.26 2.38 9.51
C VAL A 56 -14.69 2.81 8.16
N LEU A 57 -13.89 3.86 8.18
CA LEU A 57 -13.08 4.30 7.05
C LEU A 57 -11.87 3.36 6.86
N ARG A 58 -11.64 2.92 5.62
CA ARG A 58 -10.56 1.97 5.26
C ARG A 58 -9.53 2.65 4.38
N TYR A 59 -8.27 2.57 4.79
CA TYR A 59 -7.15 3.22 4.10
C TYR A 59 -6.02 2.24 3.85
N MET A 60 -5.44 2.30 2.65
CA MET A 60 -4.23 1.57 2.27
C MET A 60 -3.18 2.57 1.78
N ILE A 61 -1.92 2.36 2.14
CA ILE A 61 -0.78 3.14 1.64
C ILE A 61 0.17 2.17 0.95
N LEU A 62 0.32 2.32 -0.36
CA LEU A 62 1.29 1.56 -1.15
C LEU A 62 2.56 2.39 -1.33
N LEU A 63 3.67 1.93 -0.78
CA LEU A 63 4.98 2.57 -0.93
C LEU A 63 5.90 1.66 -1.73
N THR A 64 6.60 2.23 -2.72
CA THR A 64 7.63 1.52 -3.47
C THR A 64 8.72 2.48 -3.91
N ASP A 65 9.94 1.96 -4.02
CA ASP A 65 11.11 2.66 -4.50
C ASP A 65 11.62 2.18 -5.85
N GLY A 66 10.85 1.34 -6.56
CA GLY A 66 11.30 0.71 -7.79
C GLY A 66 10.19 0.22 -8.69
N ASP A 67 10.57 -0.17 -9.91
CA ASP A 67 9.65 -0.77 -10.88
C ASP A 67 9.33 -2.22 -10.56
N ASN A 68 8.21 -2.73 -11.07
CA ASN A 68 7.97 -4.18 -11.06
C ASN A 68 9.02 -4.90 -11.90
N THR A 69 9.74 -5.85 -11.30
CA THR A 69 10.81 -6.60 -11.99
C THR A 69 10.49 -8.08 -12.15
N GLN A 70 9.73 -8.69 -11.24
CA GLN A 70 9.41 -10.12 -11.32
C GLN A 70 8.16 -10.50 -10.54
N ASN A 71 7.38 -11.43 -11.06
CA ASN A 71 6.40 -12.18 -10.28
C ASN A 71 6.67 -13.70 -10.39
N ARG A 72 5.77 -14.54 -9.84
CA ARG A 72 5.94 -16.01 -9.84
C ARG A 72 6.11 -16.62 -11.24
N TRP A 73 5.55 -16.00 -12.28
CA TRP A 73 5.43 -16.59 -13.62
C TRP A 73 6.23 -15.87 -14.71
N THR A 74 6.64 -14.62 -14.48
CA THR A 74 7.30 -13.81 -15.52
C THR A 74 8.12 -12.66 -14.91
N SER A 75 9.11 -12.19 -15.68
CA SER A 75 9.84 -10.94 -15.44
C SER A 75 9.43 -9.81 -16.40
N SER A 76 8.34 -9.97 -17.14
CA SER A 76 7.81 -8.91 -18.02
C SER A 76 7.16 -7.80 -17.18
N THR A 77 7.85 -6.67 -17.04
CA THR A 77 7.34 -5.49 -16.33
C THR A 77 5.97 -5.06 -16.83
N THR A 78 5.72 -5.06 -18.14
CA THR A 78 4.40 -4.73 -18.72
C THR A 78 3.30 -5.68 -18.23
N ALA A 79 3.56 -6.99 -18.23
CA ALA A 79 2.58 -7.98 -17.77
C ALA A 79 2.33 -7.89 -16.25
N ILE A 80 3.35 -7.54 -15.46
CA ILE A 80 3.22 -7.34 -14.01
C ILE A 80 2.50 -6.03 -13.71
N ASN A 81 2.76 -4.97 -14.47
CA ASN A 81 2.09 -3.67 -14.35
C ASN A 81 0.59 -3.81 -14.64
N ALA A 82 0.20 -4.56 -15.68
CA ALA A 82 -1.21 -4.83 -15.97
C ALA A 82 -1.92 -5.53 -14.80
N ARG A 83 -1.25 -6.50 -14.14
CA ARG A 83 -1.80 -7.15 -12.94
C ARG A 83 -1.84 -6.20 -11.73
N THR A 84 -0.84 -5.34 -11.59
CA THR A 84 -0.81 -4.31 -10.54
C THR A 84 -2.02 -3.39 -10.68
N THR A 85 -2.34 -2.94 -11.91
CA THR A 85 -3.54 -2.13 -12.19
C THR A 85 -4.82 -2.84 -11.75
N LEU A 86 -4.96 -4.14 -12.05
CA LEU A 86 -6.12 -4.92 -11.58
C LEU A 86 -6.19 -4.98 -10.06
N GLY A 87 -5.06 -5.16 -9.38
CA GLY A 87 -4.98 -5.13 -7.92
C GLY A 87 -5.41 -3.77 -7.34
N CYS A 88 -4.93 -2.67 -7.90
CA CYS A 88 -5.34 -1.32 -7.48
C CYS A 88 -6.85 -1.10 -7.65
N ASN A 89 -7.41 -1.57 -8.77
CA ASN A 89 -8.84 -1.47 -9.04
C ASN A 89 -9.66 -2.31 -8.06
N ALA A 90 -9.20 -3.51 -7.70
CA ALA A 90 -9.86 -4.35 -6.68
C ALA A 90 -9.87 -3.69 -5.30
N VAL A 91 -8.75 -3.07 -4.88
CA VAL A 91 -8.67 -2.31 -3.63
C VAL A 91 -9.69 -1.15 -3.62
N LYS A 92 -9.73 -0.35 -4.70
CA LYS A 92 -10.68 0.75 -4.83
C LYS A 92 -12.14 0.27 -4.84
N ALA A 93 -12.42 -0.82 -5.55
CA ALA A 93 -13.76 -1.42 -5.62
C ALA A 93 -14.24 -1.98 -4.26
N ALA A 94 -13.31 -2.36 -3.38
CA ALA A 94 -13.61 -2.76 -2.01
C ALA A 94 -13.89 -1.57 -1.06
N GLY A 95 -13.99 -0.35 -1.58
CA GLY A 95 -14.25 0.86 -0.79
C GLY A 95 -13.04 1.31 0.04
N ILE A 96 -11.84 0.84 -0.28
CA ILE A 96 -10.61 1.23 0.40
C ILE A 96 -10.02 2.46 -0.29
N THR A 97 -9.74 3.50 0.49
CA THR A 97 -9.01 4.67 0.00
C THR A 97 -7.52 4.35 -0.10
N LEU A 98 -7.00 4.32 -1.32
CA LEU A 98 -5.63 3.93 -1.65
C LEU A 98 -4.76 5.17 -1.91
N PHE A 99 -3.76 5.36 -1.06
CA PHE A 99 -2.66 6.29 -1.27
C PHE A 99 -1.47 5.56 -1.89
N THR A 100 -0.71 6.26 -2.73
CA THR A 100 0.51 5.71 -3.33
C THR A 100 1.68 6.65 -3.12
N VAL A 101 2.84 6.08 -2.76
CA VAL A 101 4.08 6.82 -2.50
C VAL A 101 5.17 6.20 -3.35
N ARG A 102 5.62 6.96 -4.35
CA ARG A 102 6.78 6.63 -5.18
C ARG A 102 8.02 7.23 -4.53
N VAL A 103 9.07 6.43 -4.33
CA VAL A 103 10.32 6.88 -3.70
C VAL A 103 11.47 6.69 -4.70
N ILE A 104 12.08 7.76 -5.18
CA ILE A 104 13.22 7.73 -6.11
C ILE A 104 12.85 7.14 -7.48
N GLU A 105 12.57 5.84 -7.57
CA GLU A 105 12.21 5.11 -8.80
C GLU A 105 10.78 4.53 -8.77
N GLY A 106 10.42 3.84 -9.86
CA GLY A 106 9.11 3.23 -10.08
C GLY A 106 8.27 3.93 -11.14
N ASN A 107 7.29 3.21 -11.68
CA ASN A 107 6.42 3.67 -12.75
C ASN A 107 5.42 4.73 -12.23
N GLU A 108 5.71 6.00 -12.49
CA GLU A 108 4.88 7.13 -12.05
C GLU A 108 3.43 7.02 -12.54
N THR A 109 3.23 6.70 -13.83
CA THR A 109 1.87 6.63 -14.40
C THR A 109 1.04 5.54 -13.71
N LEU A 110 1.64 4.37 -13.49
CA LEU A 110 0.99 3.26 -12.80
C LEU A 110 0.62 3.65 -11.36
N LEU A 111 1.57 4.19 -10.59
CA LEU A 111 1.35 4.52 -9.18
C LEU A 111 0.36 5.67 -9.01
N ARG A 112 0.42 6.68 -9.87
CA ARG A 112 -0.54 7.80 -9.88
C ARG A 112 -1.96 7.32 -10.18
N ASN A 113 -2.13 6.41 -11.15
CA ASN A 113 -3.44 5.84 -11.49
C ASN A 113 -3.94 4.80 -10.46
N CYS A 114 -3.02 4.21 -9.71
CA CYS A 114 -3.33 3.26 -8.66
C CYS A 114 -3.98 3.95 -7.44
N ALA A 115 -3.57 5.18 -7.12
CA ALA A 115 -4.20 5.98 -6.09
C ALA A 115 -5.71 6.19 -6.34
N THR A 116 -6.50 6.33 -5.27
CA THR A 116 -7.94 6.61 -5.37
C THR A 116 -8.23 7.94 -6.07
N SER A 117 -7.35 8.93 -5.89
CA SER A 117 -7.38 10.22 -6.59
C SER A 117 -5.96 10.65 -6.93
N PRO A 118 -5.73 11.44 -8.00
CA PRO A 118 -4.41 11.99 -8.29
C PRO A 118 -3.78 12.79 -7.15
N SER A 119 -4.59 13.38 -6.25
CA SER A 119 -4.11 14.09 -5.05
C SER A 119 -3.63 13.17 -3.92
N MET A 120 -3.85 11.85 -4.06
CA MET A 120 -3.42 10.82 -3.11
C MET A 120 -2.15 10.08 -3.57
N TYR A 121 -1.55 10.55 -4.67
CA TYR A 121 -0.24 10.13 -5.15
C TYR A 121 0.84 11.10 -4.65
N PHE A 122 1.91 10.55 -4.09
CA PHE A 122 3.06 11.29 -3.60
C PHE A 122 4.31 10.82 -4.34
N ASN A 123 5.04 11.75 -4.95
CA ASN A 123 6.34 11.50 -5.53
C ASN A 123 7.42 12.06 -4.61
N VAL A 124 8.22 11.18 -4.05
CA VAL A 124 9.29 11.48 -3.12
C VAL A 124 10.61 11.20 -3.84
N THR A 125 11.42 12.22 -4.09
CA THR A 125 12.66 12.08 -4.87
C THR A 125 13.88 11.68 -4.03
N SER A 126 13.74 11.59 -2.71
CA SER A 126 14.79 11.12 -1.79
C SER A 126 14.17 10.47 -0.55
N SER A 127 14.87 9.52 0.08
CA SER A 127 14.36 8.80 1.26
C SER A 127 13.99 9.72 2.44
N GLY A 128 14.62 10.90 2.55
CA GLY A 128 14.30 11.91 3.56
C GLY A 128 12.87 12.47 3.44
N GLY A 129 12.28 12.48 2.24
CA GLY A 129 10.94 13.02 1.99
C GLY A 129 9.79 12.08 2.35
N ILE A 130 10.07 10.82 2.70
CA ILE A 130 9.03 9.83 3.05
C ILE A 130 8.22 10.30 4.26
N GLY A 131 8.91 10.86 5.27
CA GLY A 131 8.26 11.38 6.48
C GLY A 131 7.22 12.46 6.18
N ASP A 132 7.50 13.33 5.22
CA ASP A 132 6.59 14.42 4.85
C ASP A 132 5.40 13.91 4.04
N ALA A 133 5.59 12.90 3.17
CA ALA A 133 4.48 12.22 2.50
C ALA A 133 3.51 11.59 3.52
N PHE A 134 4.02 10.87 4.52
CA PHE A 134 3.16 10.30 5.58
C PHE A 134 2.49 11.37 6.45
N LYS A 135 3.16 12.48 6.77
CA LYS A 135 2.52 13.62 7.46
C LYS A 135 1.35 14.19 6.63
N ALA A 136 1.52 14.34 5.32
CA ALA A 136 0.46 14.80 4.43
C ALA A 136 -0.71 13.81 4.39
N ILE A 137 -0.44 12.50 4.24
CA ILE A 137 -1.45 11.44 4.26
C ILE A 137 -2.24 11.46 5.58
N THR A 138 -1.57 11.48 6.73
CA THR A 138 -2.28 11.51 8.03
C THR A 138 -3.14 12.77 8.19
N SER A 139 -2.72 13.90 7.63
CA SER A 139 -3.50 15.14 7.64
C SER A 139 -4.75 15.02 6.76
N MET A 140 -4.65 14.37 5.60
CA MET A 140 -5.79 14.07 4.74
C MET A 140 -6.78 13.12 5.43
N ILE A 141 -6.29 12.03 6.04
CA ILE A 141 -7.13 11.07 6.78
C ILE A 141 -7.88 11.76 7.93
N LYS A 142 -7.20 12.63 8.69
CA LYS A 142 -7.84 13.40 9.77
C LYS A 142 -8.98 14.27 9.26
N ARG A 143 -8.79 14.99 8.16
CA ARG A 143 -9.85 15.84 7.57
C ARG A 143 -11.04 15.02 7.08
N MET A 144 -10.80 13.89 6.43
CA MET A 144 -11.86 12.99 5.98
C MET A 144 -12.67 12.43 7.16
N ARG A 145 -12.00 12.10 8.27
CA ARG A 145 -12.69 11.66 9.49
C ARG A 145 -13.59 12.74 10.12
N LEU A 146 -13.24 14.02 9.98
CA LEU A 146 -14.02 15.13 10.55
C LEU A 146 -15.19 15.56 9.67
N SER A 147 -15.25 15.10 8.42
CA SER A 147 -16.29 15.45 7.45
C SER A 147 -17.25 14.29 7.12
N ALA A 148 -17.02 13.13 7.75
CA ALA A 148 -17.84 11.93 7.64
C ALA A 148 -18.86 11.82 8.78
#